data_AF-A0A150IGX4-F1
#
_entry.id   AF-A0A150IGX4-F1
#
_cell.length_a   1.000
_cell.length_b   1.000
_cell.length_c   1.000
_cell.angle_alpha   90.00
_cell.angle_beta   90.00
_cell.angle_gamma   90.00
#
_symmetry.space_group_name_H-M   'P 1'
#
loop_
_entity.id
_entity.type
_entity.pdbx_description
1 polymer ?
#
loop_
_entity_poly.entity_id
_entity_poly.type
_entity_poly.pdbx_seq_one_letter_code
_entity_poly.pdbx_strand_id
1 'polypeptide(L)'
;MVEMNNYLIINTEDPLKIHIMIINIRENGILVNKVFDMEFYNNRIREVAKDIYEIYKEHNIHLQHMIHDKTRTAWGIRNILSDLVYDY
;
A
#
# COMPACT_ATOMS: atom_id res chain seq x y z
N MET A 1 -17.55 11.32 -16.98
CA MET A 1 -16.72 11.19 -15.78
C MET A 1 -15.49 10.41 -16.19
N VAL A 2 -14.28 10.93 -15.97
CA VAL A 2 -13.05 10.17 -16.25
C VAL A 2 -12.86 9.20 -15.10
N GLU A 3 -12.78 7.90 -15.39
CA GLU A 3 -12.49 6.89 -14.36
C GLU A 3 -11.17 7.22 -13.68
N MET A 4 -11.21 7.33 -12.35
CA MET A 4 -10.03 7.52 -11.52
C MET A 4 -9.72 6.21 -10.81
N ASN A 5 -8.60 5.59 -11.18
CA ASN A 5 -8.11 4.41 -10.50
C ASN A 5 -6.94 4.82 -9.59
N ASN A 6 -7.20 4.76 -8.28
CA ASN A 6 -6.18 4.95 -7.25
C ASN A 6 -5.49 3.59 -6.99
N TYR A 7 -4.17 3.59 -7.01
CA TYR A 7 -3.34 2.42 -6.73
C TYR A 7 -2.47 2.67 -5.49
N LEU A 8 -2.23 1.60 -4.73
CA LEU A 8 -1.30 1.58 -3.61
C LEU A 8 -0.11 0.71 -3.98
N ILE A 9 1.08 1.28 -4.00
CA ILE A 9 2.32 0.55 -4.25
C ILE A 9 3.08 0.43 -2.94
N ILE A 10 3.50 -0.79 -2.59
CA ILE A 10 4.31 -1.07 -1.41
C ILE A 10 5.63 -1.62 -1.93
N ASN A 11 6.71 -0.86 -1.77
CA ASN A 11 8.06 -1.22 -2.17
C ASN A 11 8.95 -1.37 -0.94
N THR A 12 9.86 -2.34 -0.95
CA THR A 12 10.73 -2.65 0.19
C THR A 12 12.16 -2.88 -0.29
N GLU A 13 12.92 -1.80 -0.45
CA GLU A 13 14.33 -1.90 -0.87
C GLU A 13 15.23 -2.43 0.27
N ASP A 14 14.82 -2.20 1.51
CA ASP A 14 15.45 -2.69 2.74
C ASP A 14 14.41 -3.50 3.54
N PRO A 15 14.74 -4.68 4.07
CA PRO A 15 13.85 -5.44 4.95
C PRO A 15 13.29 -4.67 6.15
N LEU A 16 13.87 -3.53 6.52
CA LEU A 16 13.45 -2.65 7.62
C LEU A 16 12.78 -1.35 7.16
N LYS A 17 12.74 -1.08 5.85
CA LYS A 17 12.12 0.15 5.30
C LYS A 17 11.07 -0.19 4.26
N ILE A 18 9.89 0.38 4.44
CA ILE A 18 8.78 0.24 3.50
C ILE A 18 8.48 1.61 2.93
N HIS A 19 8.46 1.67 1.60
CA HIS A 19 8.05 2.82 0.82
C HIS A 19 6.64 2.56 0.29
N ILE A 20 5.69 3.40 0.69
CA ILE A 20 4.30 3.31 0.24
C ILE A 20 4.03 4.50 -0.67
N MET A 21 3.60 4.22 -1.90
CA MET A 21 3.22 5.26 -2.86
C MET A 21 1.74 5.12 -3.21
N ILE A 22 0.99 6.22 -3.06
CA ILE A 22 -0.35 6.33 -3.61
C ILE A 22 -0.25 7.02 -4.96
N ILE A 23 -0.59 6.29 -6.01
CA ILE A 23 -0.58 6.82 -7.38
C ILE A 23 -1.99 6.84 -7.97
N ASN A 24 -2.25 7.88 -8.73
CA ASN A 24 -3.43 8.07 -9.55
C ASN A 24 -3.06 7.78 -10.99
N ILE A 25 -3.60 6.73 -11.59
CA ILE A 25 -3.40 6.46 -13.03
C ILE A 25 -4.61 6.99 -13.78
N ARG A 26 -4.35 7.83 -14.79
CA ARG A 26 -5.33 8.40 -15.71
C ARG A 26 -4.96 8.04 -17.14
N GLU A 27 -5.90 8.19 -18.05
CA GLU A 27 -5.69 7.97 -19.49
C GLU A 27 -4.50 8.78 -20.05
N ASN A 28 -4.23 9.96 -19.47
CA ASN A 28 -3.19 10.88 -19.92
C ASN A 28 -1.92 10.86 -19.05
N GLY A 29 -1.77 9.91 -18.12
CA GLY A 29 -0.53 9.75 -17.36
C GLY A 29 -0.70 9.29 -15.92
N ILE A 30 0.44 9.23 -15.21
CA ILE A 30 0.55 8.81 -13.82
C ILE A 30 0.77 10.06 -12.97
N LEU A 31 -0.05 10.24 -11.94
CA LEU A 31 0.12 11.27 -10.92
C LEU A 31 0.47 10.59 -9.59
N VAL A 32 1.68 10.84 -9.08
CA VAL A 32 2.04 10.43 -7.72
C VAL A 32 1.41 11.45 -6.76
N ASN A 33 0.45 11.01 -5.95
CA ASN A 33 -0.21 11.93 -5.01
C ASN A 33 0.62 12.11 -3.75
N LYS A 34 1.11 11.00 -3.19
CA LYS A 34 1.71 10.97 -1.87
C LYS A 34 2.65 9.79 -1.74
N VAL A 35 3.76 10.01 -1.05
CA VAL A 35 4.75 9.00 -0.70
C VAL A 35 4.87 8.99 0.83
N PHE A 36 4.91 7.79 1.39
CA PHE A 36 5.15 7.56 2.80
C PHE A 36 6.36 6.65 2.96
N ASP A 37 7.29 7.06 3.80
CA ASP A 37 8.43 6.24 4.18
C ASP A 37 8.23 5.78 5.62
N MET A 38 8.24 4.47 5.82
CA MET A 38 8.04 3.86 7.14
C MET A 38 9.26 2.99 7.46
N GLU A 39 9.94 3.33 8.56
CA GLU A 39 10.93 2.45 9.17
C GLU A 39 10.23 1.55 10.18
N PHE A 40 10.55 0.26 10.17
CA PHE A 40 10.03 -0.67 11.17
C PHE A 40 11.13 -1.60 11.67
N TYR A 41 11.21 -1.72 12.99
CA TYR A 41 12.15 -2.58 13.68
C TYR A 41 11.38 -3.79 14.24
N ASN A 42 11.77 -5.01 13.85
CA ASN A 42 11.30 -6.34 14.28
C ASN A 42 9.82 -6.50 14.73
N ASN A 43 9.09 -7.41 14.08
CA ASN A 43 7.78 -7.96 14.46
C ASN A 43 6.54 -7.02 14.43
N ARG A 44 6.66 -5.79 13.91
CA ARG A 44 5.51 -4.86 13.79
C ARG A 44 4.80 -4.88 12.43
N ILE A 45 4.97 -5.94 11.62
CA ILE A 45 4.33 -6.07 10.29
C ILE A 45 2.81 -5.86 10.35
N ARG A 46 2.16 -6.37 11.40
CA ARG A 46 0.71 -6.20 11.61
C ARG A 46 0.31 -4.75 11.90
N GLU A 47 1.15 -4.00 12.61
CA GLU A 47 0.86 -2.59 12.92
C GLU A 47 1.09 -1.72 11.69
N VAL A 48 2.16 -1.96 10.95
CA VAL A 48 2.40 -1.30 9.66
C VAL A 48 1.25 -1.57 8.69
N ALA A 49 0.76 -2.82 8.61
CA ALA A 49 -0.41 -3.14 7.80
C ALA A 49 -1.68 -2.38 8.24
N LYS A 50 -1.89 -2.17 9.55
CA LYS A 50 -3.00 -1.35 10.05
C LYS A 50 -2.84 0.11 9.68
N ASP A 51 -1.64 0.67 9.82
CA ASP A 51 -1.36 2.06 9.42
C ASP A 51 -1.63 2.26 7.92
N ILE A 52 -1.20 1.30 7.09
CA ILE A 52 -1.47 1.29 5.65
C ILE A 52 -2.98 1.19 5.36
N TYR A 53 -3.71 0.39 6.14
CA TYR A 53 -5.16 0.25 6.00
C TYR A 53 -5.91 1.57 6.31
N GLU A 54 -5.48 2.31 7.34
CA GLU A 54 -6.06 3.61 7.63
C GLU A 54 -5.78 4.62 6.52
N ILE A 55 -4.57 4.61 5.95
CA ILE A 55 -4.23 5.42 4.76
C ILE A 55 -5.12 5.05 3.57
N TYR A 56 -5.34 3.76 3.32
CA TYR A 56 -6.24 3.27 2.28
C TYR A 56 -7.67 3.82 2.45
N LYS A 57 -8.19 3.75 3.67
CA LYS A 57 -9.56 4.18 4.02
C LYS A 57 -9.72 5.70 3.92
N GLU A 58 -8.73 6.46 4.38
CA GLU A 58 -8.72 7.93 4.28
C GLU A 58 -8.71 8.40 2.82
N HIS A 59 -8.01 7.67 1.94
CA HIS A 59 -7.80 8.07 0.55
C HIS A 59 -8.74 7.41 -0.48
N ASN A 60 -9.75 6.63 -0.05
CA ASN A 60 -10.69 5.92 -0.95
C ASN A 60 -9.99 5.14 -2.07
N ILE A 61 -8.87 4.50 -1.77
CA ILE A 61 -8.16 3.66 -2.73
C ILE A 61 -8.99 2.40 -2.97
N HIS A 62 -8.90 1.75 -4.13
CA HIS A 62 -9.44 0.40 -4.32
C HIS A 62 -8.29 -0.60 -4.19
N LEU A 63 -8.39 -1.53 -3.24
CA LEU A 63 -7.27 -2.40 -2.84
C LEU A 63 -6.97 -3.51 -3.87
N GLN A 64 -7.72 -3.58 -4.97
CA GLN A 64 -7.57 -4.57 -6.04
C GLN A 64 -6.20 -4.49 -6.75
N HIS A 65 -5.48 -3.38 -6.62
CA HIS A 65 -4.25 -3.16 -7.39
C HIS A 65 -3.06 -2.77 -6.51
N MET A 66 -2.52 -3.76 -5.79
CA MET A 66 -1.18 -3.67 -5.20
C MET A 66 -0.12 -4.15 -6.21
N ILE A 67 0.84 -3.29 -6.55
CA ILE A 67 1.98 -3.63 -7.41
C ILE A 67 3.15 -4.11 -6.53
N HIS A 68 3.78 -5.19 -7.00
CA HIS A 68 4.49 -6.18 -6.19
C HIS A 68 6.01 -5.94 -6.11
N ASP A 69 6.53 -5.85 -4.89
CA ASP A 69 7.89 -6.28 -4.54
C ASP A 69 7.84 -7.73 -4.01
N LYS A 70 8.85 -8.57 -4.30
CA LYS A 70 8.86 -10.02 -3.98
C LYS A 70 9.39 -10.34 -2.58
N THR A 71 9.69 -9.35 -1.74
CA THR A 71 10.21 -9.59 -0.38
C THR A 71 9.16 -10.25 0.53
N ARG A 72 9.60 -11.10 1.47
CA ARG A 72 8.71 -11.74 2.46
C ARG A 72 7.92 -10.71 3.29
N THR A 73 8.49 -9.54 3.54
CA THR A 73 7.84 -8.44 4.26
C THR A 73 6.64 -7.90 3.49
N ALA A 74 6.81 -7.57 2.21
CA ALA A 74 5.71 -7.07 1.37
C ALA A 74 4.57 -8.10 1.26
N TRP A 75 4.90 -9.39 1.16
CA TRP A 75 3.92 -10.48 1.21
C TRP A 75 3.18 -10.57 2.55
N GLY A 76 3.88 -10.43 3.68
CA GLY A 76 3.27 -10.44 5.01
C GLY A 76 2.28 -9.29 5.21
N ILE A 77 2.65 -8.09 4.78
CA ILE A 77 1.78 -6.90 4.81
C ILE A 77 0.56 -7.12 3.92
N ARG A 78 0.76 -7.60 2.70
CA ARG A 78 -0.31 -7.91 1.74
C ARG A 78 -1.35 -8.86 2.33
N ASN A 79 -0.93 -9.95 2.98
CA ASN A 79 -1.85 -10.92 3.55
C ASN A 79 -2.68 -10.31 4.68
N ILE A 80 -2.04 -9.56 5.59
CA ILE A 80 -2.75 -8.89 6.69
C ILE A 80 -3.72 -7.83 6.15
N LEU A 81 -3.33 -7.06 5.14
CA LEU A 81 -4.21 -6.08 4.48
C LEU A 81 -5.40 -6.76 3.82
N SER A 82 -5.20 -7.89 3.16
CA SER A 82 -6.29 -8.69 2.59
C SER A 82 -7.27 -9.11 3.67
N ASP A 83 -6.78 -9.69 4.77
CA ASP A 83 -7.63 -10.10 5.90
C ASP A 83 -8.44 -8.91 6.44
N LEU A 84 -7.80 -7.76 6.66
CA LEU A 84 -8.47 -6.55 7.18
C LEU A 84 -9.57 -6.00 6.25
N VAL A 85 -9.42 -6.17 4.93
CA VAL A 85 -10.39 -5.67 3.93
C VAL A 85 -11.58 -6.62 3.76
N TYR A 86 -11.34 -7.93 3.86
CA TYR A 86 -12.38 -8.95 3.63
C TYR A 86 -13.14 -9.38 4.90
N ASP A 87 -12.70 -8.96 6.10
CA ASP A 87 -13.43 -9.14 7.37
C ASP A 87 -14.66 -8.19 7.52
N TYR A 88 -15.06 -7.48 6.46
CA TYR A 88 -16.21 -6.55 6.42
C TYR A 88 -17.27 -6.96 5.39
#